data_AF-A0A1X2DDX6-F1
#
_entry.id   AF-A0A1X2DDX6-F1
#
_cell.length_a   1.000
_cell.length_b   1.000
_cell.length_c   1.000
_cell.angle_alpha   90.00
_cell.angle_beta   90.00
_cell.angle_gamma   90.00
#
_symmetry.space_group_name_H-M   'P 1'
#
loop_
_entity.id
_entity.type
_entity.pdbx_description
1 polymer ?
#
loop_
_entity_poly.entity_id
_entity_poly.type
_entity_poly.pdbx_seq_one_letter_code
_entity_poly.pdbx_strand_id
1 'polypeptide(L)'
;MHTAYLVITLIAIAFDGFSGVAALVHFAPILPGMASAGVPVSWLRFPIGTLKTLGTVGLVVGLWVPAIGIAAAAGLVMFFVCAVYTHVLAHDITGQMMFGGFLLALNCATLTAAIAAHPGIL
;
A
#
# COMPACT_ATOMS: atom_id res chain seq x y z
N MET A 1 -4.44 13.27 -18.73
CA MET A 1 -4.54 12.84 -17.32
C MET A 1 -4.96 11.37 -17.17
N HIS A 2 -5.88 10.85 -18.00
CA HIS A 2 -6.36 9.46 -17.86
C HIS A 2 -5.27 8.37 -18.02
N THR A 3 -4.39 8.47 -19.03
CA THR A 3 -3.29 7.50 -19.23
C THR A 3 -2.33 7.47 -18.04
N ALA A 4 -1.97 8.64 -17.49
CA ALA A 4 -1.11 8.73 -16.32
C ALA A 4 -1.76 8.09 -15.09
N TYR A 5 -3.05 8.35 -14.85
CA TYR A 5 -3.83 7.70 -13.80
C TYR A 5 -3.80 6.17 -13.94
N LEU A 6 -4.09 5.64 -15.13
CA LEU A 6 -4.07 4.19 -15.36
C LEU A 6 -2.68 3.59 -15.11
N VAL A 7 -1.62 4.20 -15.65
CA VAL A 7 -0.25 3.72 -15.48
C VAL A 7 0.15 3.69 -14.01
N ILE A 8 -0.08 4.78 -13.27
CA ILE A 8 0.25 4.87 -11.85
C ILE A 8 -0.56 3.86 -11.04
N THR A 9 -1.86 3.73 -11.30
CA THR A 9 -2.75 2.80 -10.58
C THR A 9 -2.37 1.34 -10.85
N LEU A 10 -2.00 0.98 -12.09
CA LEU A 10 -1.54 -0.36 -12.41
C LEU A 10 -0.21 -0.70 -11.72
N ILE A 11 0.70 0.26 -11.62
CA ILE A 11 1.94 0.11 -10.86
C ILE A 11 1.61 -0.09 -9.37
N ALA A 12 0.74 0.73 -8.79
CA ALA A 12 0.28 0.57 -7.41
C ALA A 12 -0.34 -0.82 -7.16
N ILE A 13 -1.25 -1.27 -8.03
CA ILE A 13 -1.86 -2.61 -7.95
C ILE A 13 -0.78 -3.71 -7.91
N ALA A 14 0.22 -3.64 -8.79
CA ALA A 14 1.27 -4.64 -8.85
C ALA A 14 2.12 -4.65 -7.57
N PHE A 15 2.58 -3.48 -7.13
CA PHE A 15 3.48 -3.35 -5.99
C PHE A 15 2.77 -3.61 -4.65
N ASP A 16 1.58 -3.05 -4.43
CA ASP A 16 0.79 -3.28 -3.21
C ASP A 16 0.27 -4.71 -3.14
N GLY A 17 -0.14 -5.27 -4.30
CA GLY A 17 -0.57 -6.66 -4.40
C GLY A 17 0.53 -7.63 -4.04
N PHE A 18 1.72 -7.46 -4.64
CA PHE A 18 2.91 -8.24 -4.25
C PHE A 18 3.22 -8.08 -2.76
N SER A 19 3.26 -6.85 -2.28
CA SER A 19 3.58 -6.51 -0.89
C SER A 19 2.58 -7.13 0.10
N GLY A 20 1.28 -7.12 -0.22
CA GLY A 20 0.22 -7.71 0.59
C GLY A 20 0.27 -9.24 0.59
N VAL A 21 0.38 -9.85 -0.59
CA VAL A 21 0.48 -11.32 -0.71
C VAL A 21 1.73 -11.84 -0.04
N ALA A 22 2.88 -11.18 -0.23
CA ALA A 22 4.14 -11.53 0.44
C ALA A 22 3.99 -11.56 1.98
N ALA A 23 3.21 -10.63 2.54
CA ALA A 23 2.90 -10.65 3.97
C ALA A 23 1.97 -11.82 4.34
N LEU A 24 0.89 -12.08 3.58
CA LEU A 24 -0.04 -13.18 3.84
C LEU A 24 0.63 -14.57 3.86
N VAL A 25 1.63 -14.76 3.01
CA VAL A 25 2.38 -16.02 2.88
C VAL A 25 3.67 -16.06 3.70
N HIS A 26 3.90 -15.07 4.57
CA HIS A 26 5.08 -14.99 5.43
C HIS A 26 6.40 -15.09 4.65
N PHE A 27 6.50 -14.36 3.54
CA PHE A 27 7.64 -14.40 2.64
C PHE A 27 8.96 -14.17 3.40
N ALA A 28 9.87 -15.15 3.36
CA ALA A 28 11.05 -15.14 4.22
C ALA A 28 11.90 -13.84 4.15
N PRO A 29 12.10 -13.22 2.97
CA PRO A 29 12.88 -11.99 2.86
C PRO A 29 12.35 -10.78 3.66
N ILE A 30 11.06 -10.72 3.98
CA ILE A 30 10.51 -9.58 4.74
C ILE A 30 10.63 -9.77 6.25
N LEU A 31 10.79 -11.02 6.74
CA LEU A 31 10.79 -11.33 8.17
C LEU A 31 11.87 -10.59 8.98
N PRO A 32 13.13 -10.45 8.51
CA PRO A 32 14.14 -9.68 9.23
C PRO A 32 13.76 -8.21 9.40
N GLY A 33 13.18 -7.60 8.35
CA GLY A 33 12.69 -6.22 8.41
C GLY A 33 11.52 -6.05 9.35
N MET A 34 10.57 -7.00 9.37
CA MET A 34 9.46 -7.00 10.33
C MET A 34 9.97 -7.15 11.79
N ALA A 35 10.96 -8.01 12.02
CA ALA A 35 11.57 -8.19 13.33
C ALA A 35 12.33 -6.93 13.79
N SER A 36 13.06 -6.27 12.89
CA SER A 36 13.72 -4.97 13.15
C SER A 36 12.70 -3.90 13.58
N ALA A 37 11.53 -3.89 12.95
CA ALA A 37 10.43 -2.99 13.28
C ALA A 37 9.64 -3.38 14.54
N GLY A 38 10.03 -4.46 15.24
CA GLY A 38 9.32 -4.97 16.42
C GLY A 38 7.92 -5.53 16.12
N VAL A 39 7.63 -5.86 14.86
CA VAL A 39 6.31 -6.34 14.44
C VAL A 39 6.23 -7.86 14.57
N PRO A 40 5.24 -8.39 15.33
CA PRO A 40 5.10 -9.83 15.52
C PRO A 40 4.67 -10.53 14.22
N VAL A 41 5.12 -11.78 14.05
CA VAL A 41 4.86 -12.57 12.83
C VAL A 41 3.35 -12.81 12.59
N SER A 42 2.55 -12.83 13.66
CA SER A 42 1.09 -12.94 13.58
C SER A 42 0.45 -11.76 12.83
N TRP A 43 1.05 -10.57 12.89
CA TRP A 43 0.53 -9.37 12.24
C TRP A 43 0.68 -9.39 10.72
N LEU A 44 1.61 -10.21 10.18
CA LEU A 44 1.80 -10.34 8.73
C LEU A 44 0.55 -10.83 8.02
N ARG A 45 -0.23 -11.74 8.64
CA ARG A 45 -1.51 -12.16 8.07
C ARG A 45 -2.56 -11.08 8.29
N PHE A 46 -2.89 -10.79 9.55
CA PHE A 46 -3.79 -9.70 9.93
C PHE A 46 -3.14 -8.88 11.05
N PRO A 47 -3.02 -7.55 10.89
CA PRO A 47 -3.71 -6.73 9.88
C PRO A 47 -2.95 -6.51 8.55
N ILE A 48 -1.64 -6.78 8.48
CA ILE A 48 -0.76 -6.24 7.43
C ILE A 48 -1.11 -6.77 6.04
N GLY A 49 -1.00 -8.08 5.83
CA GLY A 49 -1.25 -8.68 4.52
C GLY A 49 -2.69 -8.46 4.08
N THR A 50 -3.65 -8.71 4.97
CA THR A 50 -5.07 -8.53 4.70
C THR A 50 -5.41 -7.13 4.23
N LEU A 51 -5.00 -6.08 4.96
CA LEU A 51 -5.37 -4.70 4.62
C LEU A 51 -4.73 -4.24 3.31
N LYS A 52 -3.47 -4.59 3.08
CA LYS A 52 -2.78 -4.27 1.82
C LYS A 52 -3.47 -4.95 0.64
N THR A 53 -3.74 -6.25 0.74
CA THR A 53 -4.45 -6.97 -0.33
C THR A 53 -5.87 -6.46 -0.55
N LEU A 54 -6.59 -6.08 0.51
CA LEU A 54 -7.92 -5.49 0.39
C LEU A 54 -7.86 -4.14 -0.31
N GLY A 55 -6.88 -3.30 0.03
CA GLY A 55 -6.59 -2.05 -0.67
C GLY A 55 -6.29 -2.28 -2.15
N THR A 56 -5.44 -3.27 -2.48
CA THR A 56 -5.16 -3.65 -3.88
C THR A 56 -6.42 -4.09 -4.62
N VAL A 57 -7.25 -4.94 -4.01
CA VAL A 57 -8.54 -5.35 -4.61
C VAL A 57 -9.43 -4.12 -4.82
N GLY A 58 -9.46 -3.20 -3.87
CA GLY A 58 -10.18 -1.92 -4.00
C GLY A 58 -9.65 -1.06 -5.15
N LEU A 59 -8.33 -1.00 -5.37
CA LEU A 59 -7.74 -0.30 -6.53
C LEU A 59 -8.14 -0.95 -7.86
N VAL A 60 -8.15 -2.29 -7.93
CA VAL A 60 -8.62 -3.03 -9.10
C VAL A 60 -10.07 -2.70 -9.39
N VAL A 61 -10.96 -2.85 -8.41
CA VAL A 61 -12.39 -2.48 -8.53
C VAL A 61 -12.55 -1.00 -8.91
N GLY A 62 -11.66 -0.15 -8.38
CA GLY A 62 -11.56 1.27 -8.64
C GLY A 62 -11.40 1.66 -10.10
N LEU A 63 -10.86 0.75 -10.94
CA LEU A 63 -10.74 0.98 -12.39
C LEU A 63 -12.10 1.07 -13.10
N TRP A 64 -13.14 0.47 -12.51
CA TRP A 64 -14.52 0.55 -13.01
C TRP A 64 -15.42 1.43 -12.13
N VAL A 65 -15.16 1.47 -10.82
CA VAL A 65 -15.94 2.24 -9.85
C VAL A 65 -15.03 3.23 -9.13
N PRO A 66 -14.84 4.46 -9.66
CA PRO A 66 -13.72 5.27 -9.22
C PRO A 66 -13.81 5.78 -7.77
N ALA A 67 -15.02 5.86 -7.19
CA ALA A 67 -15.21 6.13 -5.76
C ALA A 67 -14.56 5.07 -4.86
N ILE A 68 -14.62 3.78 -5.27
CA ILE A 68 -13.95 2.69 -4.56
C ILE A 68 -12.42 2.81 -4.72
N GLY A 69 -11.94 3.20 -5.90
CA GLY A 69 -10.52 3.42 -6.15
C GLY A 69 -9.92 4.53 -5.28
N ILE A 70 -10.62 5.66 -5.16
CA ILE A 70 -10.20 6.77 -4.29
C ILE A 70 -10.18 6.33 -2.82
N ALA A 71 -11.22 5.64 -2.35
CA ALA A 71 -11.28 5.13 -0.98
C ALA A 71 -10.15 4.10 -0.70
N ALA A 72 -9.86 3.22 -1.65
CA ALA A 72 -8.79 2.23 -1.54
C ALA A 72 -7.40 2.88 -1.50
N ALA A 73 -7.14 3.84 -2.39
CA ALA A 73 -5.88 4.60 -2.39
C ALA A 73 -5.71 5.37 -1.07
N ALA A 74 -6.75 6.02 -0.56
CA ALA A 74 -6.71 6.69 0.74
C ALA A 74 -6.43 5.71 1.89
N GLY A 75 -7.07 4.54 1.90
CA GLY A 75 -6.83 3.50 2.89
C GLY A 75 -5.39 2.96 2.86
N LEU A 76 -4.83 2.76 1.66
CA LEU A 76 -3.43 2.35 1.50
C LEU A 76 -2.45 3.45 1.95
N VAL A 77 -2.74 4.73 1.66
CA VAL A 77 -1.95 5.86 2.21
C VAL A 77 -1.96 5.80 3.74
N MET A 78 -3.12 5.70 4.37
CA MET A 78 -3.22 5.61 5.84
C MET A 78 -2.45 4.40 6.38
N PHE A 79 -2.59 3.24 5.73
CA PHE A 79 -1.86 2.03 6.10
C PHE A 79 -0.34 2.24 6.06
N PHE A 80 0.18 2.79 4.97
CA PHE A 80 1.63 3.00 4.82
C PHE A 80 2.18 4.12 5.69
N VAL A 81 1.36 5.14 6.02
CA VAL A 81 1.73 6.11 7.07
C VAL A 81 1.96 5.40 8.40
N CYS A 82 1.03 4.53 8.81
CA CYS A 82 1.19 3.76 10.04
C CYS A 82 2.42 2.83 9.97
N ALA A 83 2.64 2.15 8.84
CA ALA A 83 3.80 1.28 8.67
C ALA A 83 5.12 2.04 8.78
N VAL A 84 5.28 3.13 8.03
CA VAL A 84 6.47 4.00 8.09
C VAL A 84 6.68 4.53 9.50
N TYR A 85 5.60 4.95 10.18
CA TYR A 85 5.68 5.40 11.57
C TYR A 85 6.20 4.32 12.52
N THR A 86 5.72 3.07 12.39
CA THR A 86 6.23 1.93 13.18
C THR A 86 7.73 1.70 12.95
N HIS A 87 8.20 1.76 11.71
CA HIS A 87 9.62 1.63 11.39
C HIS A 87 10.45 2.80 11.97
N VAL A 88 9.96 4.04 11.90
CA VAL A 88 10.64 5.21 12.50
C VAL A 88 10.75 5.06 14.01
N LEU A 89 9.69 4.62 14.69
CA LEU A 89 9.70 4.37 16.14
C LEU A 89 10.70 3.29 16.55
N ALA A 90 10.90 2.28 15.69
CA ALA A 90 11.87 1.22 15.90
C ALA A 90 13.30 1.62 15.46
N HIS A 91 13.51 2.84 14.98
CA HIS A 91 14.76 3.28 14.34
C HIS A 91 15.24 2.34 13.22
N ASP A 92 14.28 1.72 12.51
CA ASP A 92 14.56 0.74 11.48
C ASP A 92 14.98 1.42 10.17
N ILE A 93 16.19 1.09 9.70
CA ILE A 93 16.75 1.55 8.42
C ILE A 93 16.86 0.42 7.38
N THR A 94 16.18 -0.70 7.61
CA THR A 94 16.20 -1.82 6.67
C THR A 94 15.49 -1.51 5.36
N GLY A 95 15.67 -2.39 4.36
CA GLY A 95 14.95 -2.31 3.10
C GLY A 95 13.43 -2.34 3.25
N GLN A 96 12.89 -2.84 4.36
CA GLN A 96 11.44 -2.86 4.62
C GLN A 96 10.90 -1.45 4.86
N MET A 97 11.63 -0.61 5.61
CA MET A 97 11.32 0.80 5.79
C MET A 97 11.37 1.55 4.46
N MET A 98 12.44 1.35 3.67
CA MET A 98 12.59 1.99 2.36
C MET A 98 11.46 1.60 1.40
N PHE A 99 11.12 0.32 1.36
CA PHE A 99 10.03 -0.17 0.52
C PHE A 99 8.67 0.35 0.99
N GLY A 100 8.42 0.40 2.30
CA GLY A 100 7.21 1.02 2.87
C GLY A 100 7.09 2.50 2.51
N GLY A 101 8.18 3.26 2.58
CA GLY A 101 8.22 4.66 2.14
C GLY A 101 7.96 4.85 0.64
N PHE A 102 8.50 3.96 -0.20
CA PHE A 102 8.20 3.94 -1.63
C PHE A 102 6.70 3.70 -1.90
N LEU A 103 6.11 2.70 -1.23
CA LEU A 103 4.69 2.40 -1.38
C LEU A 103 3.79 3.51 -0.86
N LEU A 104 4.19 4.21 0.20
CA LEU A 104 3.51 5.42 0.66
C LEU A 104 3.48 6.49 -0.45
N ALA A 105 4.63 6.81 -1.03
CA ALA A 105 4.72 7.80 -2.10
C ALA A 105 3.90 7.40 -3.33
N LEU A 106 3.96 6.12 -3.72
CA LEU A 106 3.19 5.56 -4.83
C LEU A 106 1.68 5.67 -4.58
N ASN A 107 1.21 5.38 -3.38
CA ASN A 107 -0.21 5.49 -3.02
C ASN A 107 -0.68 6.94 -2.93
N CYS A 108 0.16 7.87 -2.46
CA CYS A 108 -0.13 9.31 -2.53
C CYS A 108 -0.25 9.80 -3.98
N ALA A 109 0.64 9.34 -4.87
CA ALA A 109 0.56 9.66 -6.29
C ALA A 109 -0.69 9.05 -6.93
N THR A 110 -1.05 7.82 -6.57
CA THR A 110 -2.26 7.13 -7.04
C THR A 110 -3.52 7.86 -6.59
N LEU A 111 -3.61 8.26 -5.32
CA LEU A 111 -4.73 9.02 -4.78
C LEU A 111 -4.89 10.36 -5.50
N THR A 112 -3.79 11.10 -5.65
CA THR A 112 -3.79 12.39 -6.36
C THR A 112 -4.23 12.23 -7.81
N ALA A 113 -3.71 11.23 -8.52
CA ALA A 113 -4.07 10.95 -9.91
C ALA A 113 -5.53 10.52 -10.05
N ALA A 114 -6.06 9.72 -9.12
CA ALA A 114 -7.45 9.29 -9.10
C ALA A 114 -8.41 10.48 -8.91
N ILE A 115 -8.12 11.37 -7.96
CA ILE A 115 -8.91 12.58 -7.73
C ILE A 115 -8.86 13.49 -8.97
N ALA A 116 -7.67 13.70 -9.53
CA ALA A 116 -7.52 14.54 -10.72
C ALA A 116 -8.21 13.96 -11.98
N ALA A 117 -8.31 12.64 -12.08
CA ALA A 117 -9.03 11.97 -13.17
C ALA A 117 -10.55 11.96 -12.98
N HIS A 118 -11.03 12.09 -11.73
CA HIS A 118 -12.44 11.99 -11.36
C HIS A 118 -12.90 13.15 -10.44
N PRO A 119 -12.83 14.40 -10.89
CA PRO A 119 -13.11 15.58 -10.06
C PRO A 119 -14.58 15.71 -9.60
N GLY A 120 -15.50 14.91 -10.14
CA GLY A 120 -16.93 14.95 -9.78
C GLY A 120 -17.36 13.92 -8.71
N ILE A 121 -16.41 13.21 -8.11
CA ILE A 121 -16.69 12.17 -7.09
C ILE A 121 -16.54 12.70 -5.66
N LEU A 122 -15.70 13.71 -5.46
CA LEU A 122 -15.50 14.43 -4.20
C LEU A 122 -16.04 15.85 -4.34
#